data_AF-W2CST6-F1
#
_entry.id   AF-W2CST6-F1
#
_cell.length_a   1.000
_cell.length_b   1.000
_cell.length_c   1.000
_cell.angle_alpha   90.00
_cell.angle_beta   90.00
_cell.angle_gamma   90.00
#
_symmetry.space_group_name_H-M   'P 1'
#
loop_
_entity.id
_entity.type
_entity.pdbx_description
1 polymer ?
#
loop_
_entity_poly.entity_id
_entity_poly.type
_entity_poly.pdbx_seq_one_letter_code
_entity_poly.pdbx_strand_id
1 'polypeptide(L)'
;MKKISRRQWIGFGIWATLYVLFCIWMENLWLLLGLFVLADIFLTRFVPWGAWKRSKNKHVREALEWVDDILFALIAVYFINLFVFQNYQIPTASLEKTLLVGDYLFVSKLSYGPRVPNTPLSFPLVQNTMPFFNCKSYLDWPHWGYKRVKGLGHVQRNDIVVFNLPTGDTVALLQQNPDYYWLTQENGYDVVNTRRDIFGKIVYRPVDKRENYV
;
A
#
# COMPACT_ATOMS: atom_id res chain seq x y z
N MET A 1 12.20 -39.49 -3.43
CA MET A 1 11.36 -38.40 -3.97
C MET A 1 10.03 -38.40 -3.22
N LYS A 2 9.67 -37.33 -2.49
CA LYS A 2 8.34 -37.23 -1.86
C LYS A 2 7.29 -37.25 -2.97
N LYS A 3 6.39 -38.24 -2.99
CA LYS A 3 5.28 -38.30 -3.97
C LYS A 3 4.36 -37.11 -3.72
N ILE A 4 4.30 -36.18 -4.67
CA ILE A 4 3.39 -35.05 -4.64
C ILE A 4 1.97 -35.59 -4.83
N SER A 5 1.05 -35.26 -3.93
CA SER A 5 -0.34 -35.72 -3.98
C SER A 5 -1.12 -34.99 -5.09
N ARG A 6 -2.07 -35.68 -5.74
CA ARG A 6 -2.97 -35.07 -6.74
C ARG A 6 -3.70 -33.83 -6.22
N ARG A 7 -4.07 -33.82 -4.92
CA ARG A 7 -4.69 -32.65 -4.27
C ARG A 7 -3.77 -31.41 -4.26
N GLN A 8 -2.46 -31.61 -4.10
CA GLN A 8 -1.49 -30.51 -4.08
C GLN A 8 -1.33 -29.90 -5.48
N TRP A 9 -1.36 -30.73 -6.52
CA TRP A 9 -1.35 -30.27 -7.91
C TRP A 9 -2.62 -29.52 -8.30
N ILE A 10 -3.80 -30.01 -7.88
CA ILE A 10 -5.07 -29.31 -8.12
C ILE A 10 -5.08 -27.97 -7.39
N GLY A 11 -4.68 -27.95 -6.11
CA GLY A 11 -4.57 -26.71 -5.34
C GLY A 11 -3.60 -25.70 -5.97
N PHE A 12 -2.41 -26.17 -6.37
CA PHE A 12 -1.45 -25.34 -7.09
C PHE A 12 -2.01 -24.80 -8.40
N GLY A 13 -2.69 -25.63 -9.20
CA GLY A 13 -3.30 -25.19 -10.46
C GLY A 13 -4.34 -24.09 -10.28
N ILE A 14 -5.20 -24.20 -9.26
CA ILE A 14 -6.20 -23.17 -8.95
C ILE A 14 -5.52 -21.86 -8.53
N TRP A 15 -4.62 -21.92 -7.55
CA TRP A 15 -3.93 -20.73 -7.03
C TRP A 15 -3.01 -20.08 -8.07
N ALA A 16 -2.31 -20.87 -8.88
CA ALA A 16 -1.49 -20.37 -9.97
C ALA A 16 -2.34 -19.68 -11.04
N THR A 17 -3.51 -20.24 -11.39
CA THR A 17 -4.41 -19.62 -12.36
C THR A 17 -4.95 -18.29 -11.85
N LEU A 18 -5.41 -18.24 -10.59
CA LEU A 18 -5.86 -16.98 -9.96
C LEU A 18 -4.74 -15.94 -9.91
N TYR A 19 -3.51 -16.36 -9.58
CA TYR A 19 -2.36 -15.48 -9.52
C TYR A 19 -1.96 -14.95 -10.91
N VAL A 20 -2.00 -15.79 -11.95
CA VAL A 20 -1.75 -15.37 -13.34
C VAL A 20 -2.80 -14.36 -13.79
N LEU A 21 -4.09 -14.60 -13.52
CA LEU A 21 -5.16 -13.65 -13.81
C LEU A 21 -4.91 -12.30 -13.09
N PHE A 22 -4.49 -12.35 -11.82
CA PHE A 22 -4.11 -11.15 -11.08
C PHE A 22 -2.90 -10.43 -11.70
N CYS A 23 -1.85 -11.16 -12.13
CA CYS A 23 -0.68 -10.58 -12.78
C CYS A 23 -1.03 -9.92 -14.13
N ILE A 24 -1.94 -10.51 -14.90
CA ILE A 24 -2.46 -9.95 -16.14
C ILE A 24 -3.23 -8.66 -15.85
N TRP A 25 -4.12 -8.67 -14.86
CA TRP A 25 -4.88 -7.48 -14.46
C TRP A 25 -3.98 -6.35 -13.93
N MET A 26 -2.93 -6.71 -13.19
CA MET A 26 -1.89 -5.77 -12.74
C MET A 26 -0.98 -5.29 -13.87
N GLU A 27 -0.99 -5.98 -15.03
CA GLU A 27 -0.15 -5.73 -16.18
C GLU A 27 1.34 -5.51 -15.78
N ASN A 28 1.83 -6.31 -14.84
CA ASN A 28 3.20 -6.23 -14.32
C ASN A 28 3.87 -7.61 -14.35
N LEU A 29 4.82 -7.76 -15.28
CA LEU A 29 5.53 -9.02 -15.53
C LEU A 29 6.43 -9.46 -14.37
N TRP A 30 6.92 -8.52 -13.54
CA TRP A 30 7.76 -8.85 -12.39
C TRP A 30 7.04 -9.70 -11.35
N LEU A 31 5.71 -9.55 -11.25
CA LEU A 31 4.90 -10.34 -10.34
C LEU A 31 4.92 -11.84 -10.71
N LEU A 32 5.21 -12.22 -11.96
CA LEU A 32 5.31 -13.64 -12.34
C LEU A 32 6.39 -14.40 -11.57
N LEU A 33 7.42 -13.72 -11.04
CA LEU A 33 8.40 -14.35 -10.15
C LEU A 33 7.74 -14.95 -8.88
N GLY A 34 6.60 -14.42 -8.44
CA GLY A 34 5.81 -14.97 -7.35
C GLY A 34 5.26 -16.38 -7.64
N LEU A 35 5.17 -16.80 -8.90
CA LEU A 35 4.80 -18.18 -9.25
C LEU A 35 5.84 -19.19 -8.77
N PHE A 36 7.13 -18.83 -8.72
CA PHE A 36 8.16 -19.69 -8.14
C PHE A 36 7.95 -19.87 -6.63
N VAL A 37 7.52 -18.80 -5.95
CA VAL A 37 7.18 -18.85 -4.51
C VAL A 37 5.94 -19.73 -4.30
N LEU A 38 4.90 -19.59 -5.13
CA LEU A 38 3.71 -20.45 -5.07
C LEU A 38 4.05 -21.92 -5.38
N ALA A 39 4.91 -22.17 -6.37
CA ALA A 39 5.41 -23.50 -6.65
C ALA A 39 6.17 -24.05 -5.44
N ASP A 40 6.93 -23.22 -4.72
CA ASP A 40 7.60 -23.65 -3.50
C ASP A 40 6.66 -23.97 -2.36
N ILE A 41 5.64 -23.15 -2.13
CA ILE A 41 4.64 -23.39 -1.08
C ILE A 41 3.91 -24.73 -1.30
N PHE A 42 3.51 -25.03 -2.55
CA PHE A 42 2.65 -26.18 -2.85
C PHE A 42 3.40 -27.46 -3.26
N LEU A 43 4.46 -27.34 -4.08
CA LEU A 43 5.15 -28.46 -4.73
C LEU A 43 6.47 -28.81 -4.04
N THR A 44 7.44 -27.90 -3.98
CA THR A 44 8.80 -28.23 -3.50
C THR A 44 8.96 -28.19 -1.98
N ARG A 45 8.24 -27.30 -1.28
CA ARG A 45 8.40 -27.05 0.16
C ARG A 45 9.87 -26.92 0.59
N PHE A 46 10.69 -26.26 -0.25
CA PHE A 46 12.10 -26.05 0.01
C PHE A 46 12.27 -25.16 1.24
N VAL A 47 11.47 -24.09 1.33
CA VAL A 47 11.34 -23.28 2.55
C VAL A 47 10.34 -23.93 3.51
N PRO A 48 10.69 -24.17 4.78
CA PRO A 48 9.80 -24.79 5.73
C PRO A 48 8.85 -23.74 6.33
N TRP A 49 7.88 -23.28 5.53
CA TRP A 49 6.80 -22.32 5.86
C TRP A 49 5.91 -22.70 7.07
N GLY A 50 6.21 -23.79 7.77
CA GLY A 50 5.51 -24.21 8.98
C GLY A 50 6.44 -24.97 9.92
N ALA A 51 7.74 -24.65 9.90
CA ALA A 51 8.74 -25.26 10.76
C ALA A 51 8.35 -25.15 12.25
N TRP A 52 7.74 -24.02 12.63
CA TRP A 52 7.30 -23.75 14.00
C TRP A 52 6.25 -24.75 14.51
N LYS A 53 5.42 -25.32 13.63
CA LYS A 53 4.42 -26.35 13.99
C LYS A 53 5.07 -27.64 14.52
N ARG A 54 6.38 -27.82 14.30
CA ARG A 54 7.16 -28.97 14.80
C ARG A 54 7.86 -28.71 16.14
N SER A 55 7.75 -27.49 16.69
CA SER A 55 8.32 -27.18 18.02
C SER A 55 7.65 -28.05 19.09
N LYS A 56 8.45 -28.71 19.92
CA LYS A 56 7.97 -29.55 21.03
C LYS A 56 7.45 -28.71 22.20
N ASN A 57 7.86 -27.45 22.32
CA ASN A 57 7.45 -26.58 23.41
C ASN A 57 6.09 -25.93 23.09
N LYS A 58 5.07 -26.25 23.89
CA LYS A 58 3.68 -25.83 23.69
C LYS A 58 3.53 -24.31 23.62
N HIS A 59 4.12 -23.59 24.56
CA HIS A 59 4.02 -22.13 24.64
C HIS A 59 4.67 -21.42 23.45
N VAL A 60 5.83 -21.91 23.00
CA VAL A 60 6.51 -21.35 21.82
C VAL A 60 5.70 -21.61 20.55
N ARG A 61 5.09 -22.79 20.43
CA ARG A 61 4.24 -23.12 19.28
C ARG A 61 3.00 -22.24 19.24
N GLU A 62 2.30 -22.08 20.37
CA GLU A 62 1.11 -21.23 20.48
C GLU A 62 1.43 -19.76 20.15
N ALA A 63 2.55 -19.25 20.66
CA ALA A 63 2.99 -17.88 20.33
C ALA A 63 3.29 -17.72 18.82
N LEU A 64 3.96 -18.69 18.20
CA LEU A 64 4.28 -18.63 16.77
C LEU A 64 3.05 -18.80 15.88
N GLU A 65 2.07 -19.58 16.30
CA GLU A 65 0.77 -19.68 15.61
C GLU A 65 0.02 -18.34 15.67
N TRP A 66 -0.02 -17.69 16.84
CA TRP A 66 -0.59 -16.35 16.97
C TRP A 66 0.10 -15.30 16.09
N VAL A 67 1.43 -15.35 16.02
CA VAL A 67 2.20 -14.44 15.15
C VAL A 67 1.90 -14.69 13.67
N ASP A 68 1.78 -15.95 13.26
CA ASP A 68 1.41 -16.34 11.89
C ASP A 68 0.01 -15.80 11.51
N ASP A 69 -0.97 -15.96 12.41
CA ASP A 69 -2.34 -15.48 12.20
C ASP A 69 -2.41 -13.96 12.10
N ILE A 70 -1.70 -13.23 12.98
CA ILE A 70 -1.61 -11.76 12.92
C ILE A 70 -0.94 -11.30 11.62
N LEU A 71 0.16 -11.94 11.23
CA LEU A 71 0.87 -11.61 10.01
C LEU A 71 -0.02 -11.82 8.77
N PHE A 72 -0.75 -12.94 8.73
CA PHE A 72 -1.73 -13.21 7.68
C PHE A 72 -2.82 -12.14 7.62
N ALA A 73 -3.40 -11.78 8.77
CA ALA A 73 -4.42 -10.73 8.84
C ALA A 73 -3.89 -9.37 8.37
N LEU A 74 -2.67 -8.99 8.75
CA LEU A 74 -2.04 -7.73 8.32
C LEU A 74 -1.83 -7.69 6.80
N ILE A 75 -1.36 -8.78 6.21
CA ILE A 75 -1.18 -8.89 4.74
C ILE A 75 -2.53 -8.79 4.03
N ALA A 76 -3.56 -9.47 4.55
CA ALA A 76 -4.91 -9.41 3.98
C ALA A 76 -5.50 -7.99 4.04
N VAL A 77 -5.42 -7.33 5.21
CA VAL A 77 -5.87 -5.95 5.38
C VAL A 77 -5.10 -4.99 4.48
N TYR A 78 -3.79 -5.17 4.34
CA TYR A 78 -2.97 -4.39 3.42
C TYR A 78 -3.45 -4.55 1.97
N PHE A 79 -3.70 -5.78 1.53
CA PHE A 79 -4.20 -6.05 0.18
C PHE A 79 -5.58 -5.43 -0.06
N ILE A 80 -6.51 -5.55 0.89
CA ILE A 80 -7.85 -4.96 0.81
C ILE A 80 -7.75 -3.43 0.70
N ASN A 81 -6.95 -2.78 1.55
CA ASN A 81 -6.76 -1.34 1.55
C ASN A 81 -6.11 -0.82 0.26
N LEU A 82 -5.26 -1.65 -0.36
CA LEU A 82 -4.55 -1.28 -1.58
C LEU A 82 -5.46 -1.37 -2.80
N PHE A 83 -6.22 -2.45 -2.94
CA PHE A 83 -6.97 -2.75 -4.17
C PHE A 83 -8.48 -2.57 -4.08
N VAL A 84 -9.09 -2.82 -2.92
CA VAL A 84 -10.55 -2.97 -2.79
C VAL A 84 -11.21 -1.66 -2.39
N PHE A 85 -11.02 -1.24 -1.15
CA PHE A 85 -11.58 0.00 -0.60
C PHE A 85 -10.66 0.59 0.44
N GLN A 86 -10.83 1.88 0.74
CA GLN A 86 -10.14 2.53 1.85
C GLN A 86 -11.12 3.43 2.59
N ASN A 87 -11.00 3.47 3.92
CA ASN A 87 -11.75 4.40 4.74
C ASN A 87 -11.01 5.75 4.81
N TYR A 88 -11.73 6.85 4.59
CA TYR A 88 -11.24 8.22 4.71
C TYR A 88 -12.11 8.98 5.70
N GLN A 89 -11.48 9.78 6.55
CA GLN A 89 -12.16 10.76 7.40
C GLN A 89 -12.04 12.13 6.75
N ILE A 90 -13.12 12.91 6.71
CA ILE A 90 -13.11 14.26 6.13
C ILE A 90 -12.56 15.26 7.16
N PRO A 91 -11.40 15.90 6.91
CA PRO A 91 -10.83 16.86 7.84
C PRO A 91 -11.32 18.30 7.59
N THR A 92 -11.89 18.59 6.41
CA THR A 92 -12.17 19.95 5.93
C THR A 92 -13.62 20.13 5.48
N ALA A 93 -14.16 21.32 5.69
CA ALA A 93 -15.53 21.70 5.33
C ALA A 93 -15.73 22.02 3.83
N SER A 94 -14.85 21.56 2.93
CA SER A 94 -14.97 21.81 1.48
C SER A 94 -16.26 21.26 0.89
N LEU A 95 -16.81 20.22 1.50
CA LEU A 95 -18.03 19.53 1.07
C LEU A 95 -19.19 19.67 2.07
N GLU A 96 -19.16 20.67 2.98
CA GLU A 96 -20.08 20.78 4.14
C GLU A 96 -21.58 20.71 3.80
N LYS A 97 -21.98 21.06 2.58
CA LYS A 97 -23.38 20.94 2.11
C LYS A 97 -23.80 19.52 1.70
N THR A 98 -22.87 18.57 1.66
CA THR A 98 -23.08 17.17 1.27
C THR A 98 -22.51 16.21 2.30
N LEU A 99 -21.33 16.49 2.84
CA LEU A 99 -20.61 15.68 3.82
C LEU A 99 -20.01 16.58 4.91
N LEU A 100 -20.20 16.20 6.17
CA LEU A 100 -19.76 17.01 7.30
C LEU A 100 -18.33 16.68 7.71
N VAL A 101 -17.69 17.64 8.36
CA VAL A 101 -16.37 17.43 8.97
C VAL A 101 -16.49 16.36 10.05
N GLY A 102 -15.65 15.33 9.96
CA GLY A 102 -15.67 14.18 10.88
C GLY A 102 -16.40 12.95 10.35
N ASP A 103 -17.08 13.03 9.20
CA ASP A 103 -17.68 11.85 8.56
C ASP A 103 -16.63 10.87 8.04
N TYR A 104 -16.97 9.58 8.08
CA TYR A 104 -16.16 8.48 7.54
C TYR A 104 -16.74 7.97 6.23
N LEU A 105 -15.91 7.95 5.19
CA LEU A 105 -16.26 7.55 3.83
C LEU A 105 -15.58 6.23 3.47
N PHE A 106 -16.38 5.30 2.95
CA PHE A 106 -15.85 4.12 2.27
C PHE A 106 -15.66 4.40 0.78
N VAL A 107 -14.40 4.52 0.36
CA VAL A 107 -14.05 4.79 -1.03
C VAL A 107 -13.70 3.49 -1.73
N SER A 108 -14.50 3.11 -2.72
CA SER A 108 -14.24 1.97 -3.59
C SER A 108 -13.13 2.30 -4.59
N LYS A 109 -12.03 1.54 -4.55
CA LYS A 109 -10.92 1.65 -5.52
C LYS A 109 -11.16 0.78 -6.75
N LEU A 110 -11.89 -0.33 -6.61
CA LEU A 110 -12.21 -1.23 -7.72
C LEU A 110 -13.08 -0.57 -8.79
N SER A 111 -13.96 0.36 -8.39
CA SER A 111 -14.87 1.04 -9.31
C SER A 111 -14.12 1.81 -10.40
N TYR A 112 -13.06 2.55 -10.03
CA TYR A 112 -12.32 3.42 -10.97
C TYR A 112 -10.89 2.94 -11.28
N GLY A 113 -10.52 1.77 -10.77
CA GLY A 113 -9.22 1.15 -11.02
C GLY A 113 -8.23 1.49 -9.90
N PRO A 114 -7.79 0.49 -9.12
CA PRO A 114 -6.79 0.73 -8.10
C PRO A 114 -5.46 1.15 -8.72
N ARG A 115 -4.65 1.83 -7.92
CA ARG A 115 -3.30 2.22 -8.32
C ARG A 115 -2.36 1.07 -8.01
N VAL A 116 -1.46 0.78 -8.94
CA VAL A 116 -0.31 -0.07 -8.66
C VAL A 116 0.59 0.69 -7.68
N PRO A 117 1.03 0.06 -6.57
CA PRO A 117 1.90 0.74 -5.61
C PRO A 117 3.24 1.04 -6.27
N ASN A 118 3.68 2.29 -6.21
CA ASN A 118 5.01 2.67 -6.71
C ASN A 118 6.10 2.11 -5.79
N THR A 119 5.80 2.01 -4.49
CA THR A 119 6.68 1.43 -3.47
C THR A 119 6.15 0.06 -3.03
N PRO A 120 6.56 -1.05 -3.68
CA PRO A 120 6.04 -2.38 -3.36
C PRO A 120 6.46 -2.87 -1.97
N LEU A 121 7.59 -2.36 -1.45
CA LEU A 121 8.08 -2.67 -0.12
C LEU A 121 7.82 -1.48 0.81
N SER A 122 6.64 -1.49 1.42
CA SER A 122 6.27 -0.52 2.45
C SER A 122 5.60 -1.22 3.62
N PHE A 123 5.77 -0.66 4.82
CA PHE A 123 5.15 -1.23 6.01
C PHE A 123 3.63 -1.09 5.97
N PRO A 124 2.88 -2.17 6.24
CA PRO A 124 1.44 -2.10 6.27
C PRO A 124 1.01 -1.14 7.39
N LEU A 125 -0.03 -0.34 7.13
CA LEU A 125 -0.66 0.59 8.08
C LEU A 125 0.13 1.87 8.41
N VAL A 126 1.32 2.08 7.85
CA VAL A 126 2.09 3.32 8.04
C VAL A 126 2.14 4.13 6.76
N GLN A 127 1.60 5.36 6.79
CA GLN A 127 1.53 6.22 5.61
C GLN A 127 2.92 6.71 5.19
N ASN A 128 3.62 7.51 6.01
CA ASN A 128 4.84 8.20 5.59
C ASN A 128 6.08 7.92 6.46
N THR A 129 5.91 7.92 7.77
CA THR A 129 7.01 7.83 8.74
C THR A 129 6.65 6.84 9.83
N MET A 130 7.60 5.99 10.24
CA MET A 130 7.39 5.13 11.39
C MET A 130 7.31 5.96 12.69
N PRO A 131 6.30 5.71 13.56
CA PRO A 131 6.07 6.50 14.77
C PRO A 131 7.23 6.44 15.78
N PHE A 132 8.07 5.40 15.75
CA PHE A 132 9.14 5.20 16.73
C PHE A 132 10.55 5.50 16.21
N PHE A 133 10.80 5.31 14.92
CA PHE A 133 12.16 5.38 14.36
C PHE A 133 12.41 6.62 13.51
N ASN A 134 11.39 7.47 13.29
CA ASN A 134 11.46 8.65 12.40
C ASN A 134 12.05 8.35 11.00
N CYS A 135 12.02 7.07 10.60
CA CYS A 135 12.46 6.57 9.30
C CYS A 135 11.27 6.52 8.34
N LYS A 136 11.55 6.65 7.04
CA LYS A 136 10.55 6.44 5.98
C LYS A 136 9.89 5.06 6.15
N SER A 137 8.58 4.98 5.93
CA SER A 137 7.82 3.72 6.00
C SER A 137 7.99 2.82 4.77
N TYR A 138 8.77 3.27 3.77
CA TYR A 138 8.95 2.60 2.48
C TYR A 138 10.43 2.60 2.10
N LEU A 139 10.82 1.60 1.30
CA LEU A 139 12.12 1.61 0.63
C LEU A 139 12.05 2.41 -0.66
N ASP A 140 13.08 3.23 -0.90
CA ASP A 140 13.21 4.04 -2.12
C ASP A 140 13.50 3.18 -3.38
N TRP A 141 14.02 1.95 -3.19
CA TRP A 141 14.26 0.97 -4.24
C TRP A 141 13.78 -0.42 -3.79
N PRO A 142 13.07 -1.20 -4.64
CA PRO A 142 12.69 -0.93 -6.03
C PRO A 142 11.51 0.05 -6.15
N HIS A 143 11.52 0.89 -7.19
CA HIS A 143 10.42 1.82 -7.50
C HIS A 143 9.73 1.40 -8.80
N TRP A 144 8.40 1.33 -8.79
CA TRP A 144 7.60 1.14 -10.00
C TRP A 144 7.05 2.49 -10.45
N GLY A 145 6.98 2.69 -11.77
CA GLY A 145 6.35 3.88 -12.33
C GLY A 145 4.86 3.95 -12.00
N TYR A 146 4.33 5.18 -11.93
CA TYR A 146 2.91 5.38 -11.67
C TYR A 146 2.06 4.68 -12.73
N LYS A 147 1.21 3.75 -12.27
CA LYS A 147 0.27 3.03 -13.12
C LYS A 147 -1.05 2.82 -12.39
N ARG A 148 -2.15 3.03 -13.11
CA ARG A 148 -3.51 2.71 -12.63
C ARG A 148 -4.06 1.58 -13.50
N VAL A 149 -4.55 0.52 -12.86
CA VAL A 149 -5.16 -0.60 -13.58
C VAL A 149 -6.59 -0.24 -14.01
N LYS A 150 -7.17 -1.02 -14.92
CA LYS A 150 -8.55 -0.80 -15.35
C LYS A 150 -9.52 -1.10 -14.20
N GLY A 151 -10.39 -0.13 -13.92
CA GLY A 151 -11.52 -0.28 -13.01
C GLY A 151 -12.70 -0.98 -13.66
N LEU A 152 -13.70 -1.29 -12.84
CA LEU A 152 -14.97 -1.88 -13.30
C LEU A 152 -15.87 -0.86 -14.02
N GLY A 153 -15.66 0.45 -13.83
CA GLY A 153 -16.47 1.51 -14.41
C GLY A 153 -15.68 2.79 -14.71
N HIS A 154 -16.43 3.84 -15.08
CA HIS A 154 -15.92 5.16 -15.43
C HIS A 154 -16.52 6.23 -14.52
N VAL A 155 -15.76 7.33 -14.31
CA VAL A 155 -16.22 8.48 -13.51
C VAL A 155 -17.41 9.13 -14.19
N GLN A 156 -18.51 9.27 -13.45
CA GLN A 156 -19.73 9.93 -13.90
C GLN A 156 -19.84 11.34 -13.32
N ARG A 157 -20.71 12.16 -13.93
CA ARG A 157 -20.97 13.51 -13.43
C ARG A 157 -21.62 13.42 -12.05
N ASN A 158 -21.13 14.22 -11.10
CA ASN A 158 -21.54 14.26 -9.69
C ASN A 158 -21.01 13.12 -8.82
N ASP A 159 -20.11 12.26 -9.32
CA ASP A 159 -19.39 11.33 -8.46
C ASP A 159 -18.46 12.09 -7.51
N ILE A 160 -18.51 11.75 -6.22
CA ILE A 160 -17.54 12.22 -5.23
C ILE A 160 -16.29 11.36 -5.38
N VAL A 161 -15.19 11.98 -5.81
CA VAL A 161 -13.95 11.28 -6.13
C VAL A 161 -12.83 11.72 -5.21
N VAL A 162 -12.09 10.74 -4.70
CA VAL A 162 -10.87 11.01 -3.92
C VAL A 162 -9.67 10.99 -4.85
N PHE A 163 -8.88 12.05 -4.83
CA PHE A 163 -7.70 12.22 -5.66
C PHE A 163 -6.51 12.72 -4.85
N ASN A 164 -5.31 12.58 -5.41
CA ASN A 164 -4.13 13.21 -4.83
C ASN A 164 -4.01 14.62 -5.39
N LEU A 165 -3.76 15.58 -4.51
CA LEU A 165 -3.51 16.95 -4.93
C LEU A 165 -2.30 16.97 -5.90
N PRO A 166 -2.41 17.69 -7.03
CA PRO A 166 -1.30 17.80 -7.99
C PRO A 166 -0.05 18.43 -7.37
N THR A 167 -0.26 19.42 -6.50
CA THR A 167 0.75 20.04 -5.64
C THR A 167 0.96 19.18 -4.39
N GLY A 168 2.21 18.97 -3.96
CA GLY A 168 2.54 18.09 -2.81
C GLY A 168 3.45 16.91 -3.13
N ASP A 169 4.11 16.94 -4.29
CA ASP A 169 5.24 16.06 -4.59
C ASP A 169 6.45 16.37 -3.72
N THR A 170 6.67 17.65 -3.44
CA THR A 170 7.70 18.19 -2.57
C THR A 170 7.08 18.70 -1.27
N VAL A 171 7.62 18.27 -0.12
CA VAL A 171 7.08 18.60 1.20
C VAL A 171 8.18 19.06 2.14
N ALA A 172 7.90 20.13 2.88
CA ALA A 172 8.69 20.61 4.00
C ALA A 172 8.29 19.85 5.28
N LEU A 173 9.20 19.09 5.89
CA LEU A 173 8.84 18.15 6.96
C LEU A 173 8.23 18.81 8.22
N LEU A 174 8.67 20.02 8.57
CA LEU A 174 8.18 20.74 9.74
C LEU A 174 6.88 21.51 9.45
N GLN A 175 6.63 21.85 8.18
CA GLN A 175 5.45 22.60 7.75
C GLN A 175 4.89 22.00 6.46
N GLN A 176 3.97 21.04 6.61
CA GLN A 176 3.41 20.28 5.48
C GLN A 176 2.19 20.96 4.85
N ASN A 177 1.56 21.89 5.57
CA ASN A 177 0.45 22.71 5.13
C ASN A 177 0.79 24.18 5.48
N PRO A 178 0.79 25.13 4.53
CA PRO A 178 0.47 25.00 3.09
C PRO A 178 1.53 24.23 2.28
N ASP A 179 1.22 23.91 1.02
CA ASP A 179 2.11 23.12 0.17
C ASP A 179 3.43 23.84 -0.16
N TYR A 180 4.45 23.09 -0.59
CA TYR A 180 5.78 23.64 -0.86
C TYR A 180 5.76 24.80 -1.87
N TYR A 181 4.93 24.73 -2.91
CA TYR A 181 4.89 25.77 -3.93
C TYR A 181 4.33 27.07 -3.34
N TRP A 182 3.29 26.97 -2.51
CA TRP A 182 2.78 28.12 -1.77
C TRP A 182 3.84 28.72 -0.84
N LEU A 183 4.56 27.89 -0.07
CA LEU A 183 5.64 28.36 0.81
C LEU A 183 6.72 29.11 0.02
N THR A 184 7.11 28.59 -1.14
CA THR A 184 8.10 29.26 -2.01
C THR A 184 7.58 30.55 -2.63
N GLN A 185 6.28 30.63 -2.91
CA GLN A 185 5.64 31.83 -3.44
C GLN A 185 5.59 32.94 -2.38
N GLU A 186 5.31 32.59 -1.12
CA GLU A 186 5.16 33.55 -0.03
C GLU A 186 6.52 33.99 0.56
N ASN A 187 7.44 33.05 0.78
CA ASN A 187 8.70 33.29 1.50
C ASN A 187 9.92 33.40 0.56
N GLY A 188 9.78 32.99 -0.70
CA GLY A 188 10.89 32.87 -1.64
C GLY A 188 11.59 31.49 -1.57
N TYR A 189 12.01 30.99 -2.73
CA TYR A 189 12.65 29.68 -2.89
C TYR A 189 13.89 29.50 -1.99
N ASP A 190 14.77 30.50 -1.93
CA ASP A 190 16.02 30.41 -1.18
C ASP A 190 15.78 30.30 0.33
N VAL A 191 14.78 31.02 0.83
CA VAL A 191 14.43 31.01 2.25
C VAL A 191 13.91 29.63 2.66
N VAL A 192 13.00 29.07 1.88
CA VAL A 192 12.40 27.75 2.16
C VAL A 192 13.44 26.63 2.13
N ASN A 193 14.38 26.66 1.18
CA ASN A 193 15.38 25.60 1.05
C ASN A 193 16.57 25.74 2.01
N THR A 194 16.88 26.97 2.45
CA THR A 194 18.01 27.24 3.35
C THR A 194 17.62 27.13 4.81
N ARG A 195 16.44 27.63 5.20
CA ARG A 195 15.97 27.65 6.59
C ARG A 195 15.37 26.32 7.03
N ARG A 196 16.25 25.35 7.23
CA ARG A 196 15.89 24.01 7.76
C ARG A 196 15.41 24.03 9.21
N ASP A 197 15.67 25.12 9.94
CA ASP A 197 15.17 25.37 11.28
C ASP A 197 13.64 25.61 11.30
N ILE A 198 13.11 26.29 10.29
CA ILE A 198 11.67 26.58 10.16
C ILE A 198 10.96 25.51 9.33
N PHE A 199 11.44 25.26 8.12
CA PHE A 199 10.73 24.41 7.15
C PHE A 199 11.15 22.94 7.23
N GLY A 200 12.26 22.65 7.90
CA GLY A 200 12.80 21.30 8.00
C GLY A 200 13.50 20.86 6.70
N LYS A 201 13.75 19.56 6.60
CA LYS A 201 14.30 18.97 5.37
C LYS A 201 13.21 18.90 4.31
N ILE A 202 13.50 19.39 3.12
CA ILE A 202 12.64 19.24 1.95
C ILE A 202 12.79 17.82 1.40
N VAL A 203 11.66 17.11 1.26
CA VAL A 203 11.62 15.72 0.81
C VAL A 203 10.61 15.56 -0.33
N TYR A 204 10.97 14.71 -1.29
CA TYR A 204 10.06 14.28 -2.33
C TYR A 204 9.29 13.03 -1.89
N ARG A 205 7.96 13.02 -2.08
CA ARG A 205 7.09 11.86 -1.80
C ARG A 205 6.55 11.27 -3.12
N PRO A 206 6.63 9.93 -3.28
CA PRO A 206 6.02 9.29 -4.43
C PRO A 206 4.49 9.37 -4.35
N VAL A 207 3.82 9.25 -5.50
CA VAL A 207 2.37 9.50 -5.63
C VAL A 207 1.51 8.67 -4.67
N ASP A 208 1.90 7.44 -4.38
CA ASP A 208 1.25 6.52 -3.45
C ASP A 208 1.40 6.90 -1.97
N LYS A 209 2.30 7.84 -1.66
CA LYS A 209 2.59 8.36 -0.30
C LYS A 209 2.21 9.84 -0.15
N ARG A 210 1.49 10.40 -1.13
CA ARG A 210 0.95 11.76 -1.04
C ARG A 210 -0.38 11.77 -0.31
N GLU A 211 -0.73 12.93 0.21
CA GLU A 211 -2.02 13.14 0.87
C GLU A 211 -3.17 13.03 -0.15
N ASN A 212 -4.32 12.56 0.33
CA ASN A 212 -5.51 12.40 -0.48
C ASN A 212 -6.52 13.47 -0.09
N TYR A 213 -7.19 14.03 -1.08
CA TYR A 213 -8.23 15.03 -0.93
C TYR A 213 -9.53 14.48 -1.52
N VAL A 214 -10.65 14.85 -0.88
CA VAL A 214 -12.02 14.51 -1.26
C VAL A 214 -12.67 15.75 -1.86
#